data_AF-A0A9Q0M9J2-F1
#
_entry.id   AF-A0A9Q0M9J2-F1
#
_cell.length_a   1.000
_cell.length_b   1.000
_cell.length_c   1.000
_cell.angle_alpha   90.00
_cell.angle_beta   90.00
_cell.angle_gamma   90.00
#
_symmetry.space_group_name_H-M   'P 1'
#
loop_
_entity.id
_entity.type
_entity.pdbx_description
1 polymer ?
#
loop_
_entity_poly.entity_id
_entity_poly.type
_entity_poly.pdbx_seq_one_letter_code
_entity_poly.pdbx_strand_id
1 'polypeptide(L)'
;MEHSKKPQKTNQISTKRCRICGDITLVHFNFNGLSCQSCKKFFRRNVDKIKEYKCQKNGKCLITKLTRKSCKRCRFDKCIEIGMRMDLISKTGQLNHILPNTENFKTNNSIISGFEPYELMMIQEVQSGMSVFGDENSLETIGNAEEDQLLQVVNLSAIYIRKVINFCKNVSAFTRLSQDDQIIVLKSFYPHISAVYAAHIYCVERDGFKIMANESNDKTLFVKMDFYKEFRDKNSIPTFRRFAHSLRTEIGNDILIRDLIIAQVLFRKHENTSCPEFIRYNHLVYCHLLLRYLQEKYRDHEQAELKYQKIMQILTEMDPISEVIRELYINDIDKCQLSHILAEIYNLI
;
A
#
# COMPACT_ATOMS: atom_id res chain seq x y z
N MET A 1 -39.08 36.68 -10.69
CA MET A 1 -37.70 36.48 -11.19
C MET A 1 -36.79 36.31 -9.99
N GLU A 2 -36.71 35.08 -9.46
CA GLU A 2 -35.80 34.73 -8.37
C GLU A 2 -34.63 33.93 -8.95
N HIS A 3 -33.44 34.50 -8.89
CA HIS A 3 -32.21 33.81 -9.26
C HIS A 3 -31.75 32.92 -8.10
N SER A 4 -32.15 31.66 -8.11
CA SER A 4 -31.58 30.63 -7.24
C SER A 4 -30.11 30.39 -7.59
N LYS A 5 -29.20 30.84 -6.71
CA LYS A 5 -27.76 30.54 -6.78
C LYS A 5 -27.55 29.03 -6.56
N LYS A 6 -27.04 28.33 -7.58
CA LYS A 6 -26.55 26.95 -7.45
C LYS A 6 -25.36 26.90 -6.47
N PRO A 7 -25.25 25.86 -5.63
CA PRO A 7 -24.10 25.70 -4.74
C PRO A 7 -22.85 25.33 -5.55
N GLN A 8 -21.78 26.10 -5.38
CA GLN A 8 -20.47 25.81 -5.94
C GLN A 8 -19.86 24.59 -5.23
N LYS A 9 -19.70 23.49 -5.97
CA LYS A 9 -18.90 22.33 -5.54
C LYS A 9 -17.43 22.73 -5.52
N THR A 10 -16.84 22.83 -4.33
CA THR A 10 -15.40 23.02 -4.18
C THR A 10 -14.69 21.68 -4.38
N ASN A 11 -14.08 21.50 -5.56
CA ASN A 11 -13.01 20.54 -5.81
C ASN A 11 -11.91 20.71 -4.75
N GLN A 12 -11.77 19.76 -3.84
CA GLN A 12 -10.57 19.69 -3.01
C GLN A 12 -9.68 18.57 -3.53
N ILE A 13 -8.92 18.86 -4.57
CA ILE A 13 -7.58 18.28 -4.73
C ILE A 13 -6.93 18.43 -3.36
N SER A 14 -6.59 17.33 -2.67
CA SER A 14 -6.06 17.45 -1.32
C SER A 14 -4.74 18.21 -1.39
N THR A 15 -4.78 19.48 -1.02
CA THR A 15 -3.60 20.34 -0.97
C THR A 15 -3.07 20.27 0.45
N LYS A 16 -1.76 20.11 0.57
CA LYS A 16 -1.07 20.18 1.86
C LYS A 16 -0.05 21.28 1.83
N ARG A 17 0.41 21.67 3.03
CA ARG A 17 1.50 22.63 3.16
C ARG A 17 2.84 21.89 3.13
N CYS A 18 3.76 22.40 2.33
CA CYS A 18 5.14 21.94 2.30
C CYS A 18 5.72 21.99 3.73
N ARG A 19 6.22 20.87 4.23
CA ARG A 19 6.74 20.77 5.61
C ARG A 19 8.05 21.54 5.84
N ILE A 20 8.66 22.06 4.77
CA ILE A 20 9.86 22.90 4.84
C ILE A 20 9.54 24.39 4.90
N CYS A 21 8.65 24.87 4.02
CA CYS A 21 8.44 26.32 3.84
C CYS A 21 6.97 26.77 3.90
N GLY A 22 6.04 25.85 4.13
CA GLY A 22 4.61 26.15 4.24
C GLY A 22 3.89 26.48 2.93
N ASP A 23 4.59 26.51 1.79
CA ASP A 23 4.00 26.74 0.47
C ASP A 23 2.96 25.65 0.16
N ILE A 24 1.90 26.03 -0.57
CA ILE A 24 0.86 25.09 -0.98
C ILE A 24 1.47 24.12 -1.99
N THR A 25 1.24 22.84 -1.78
CA THR A 25 1.68 21.77 -2.68
C THR A 25 0.59 20.72 -2.79
N LEU A 26 0.56 20.03 -3.92
CA LEU A 26 -0.15 18.76 -4.01
C LEU A 26 0.46 17.78 -2.99
N VAL A 27 -0.30 16.77 -2.58
CA VAL A 27 0.23 15.64 -1.78
C VAL A 27 1.22 14.85 -2.65
N HIS A 28 2.44 15.37 -2.73
CA HIS A 28 3.56 14.79 -3.45
C HIS A 28 4.79 14.86 -2.55
N PHE A 29 5.35 13.70 -2.25
CA PHE A 29 6.56 13.59 -1.45
C PHE A 29 7.77 13.55 -2.38
N ASN A 30 8.71 14.47 -2.16
CA ASN A 30 9.92 14.57 -2.95
C ASN A 30 11.09 14.04 -2.12
N PHE A 31 11.79 13.02 -2.63
CA PHE A 31 12.91 12.39 -1.94
C PHE A 31 12.58 12.00 -0.50
N ASN A 32 11.38 11.47 -0.23
CA ASN A 32 10.95 11.08 1.12
C ASN A 32 10.44 12.20 2.06
N GLY A 33 10.19 13.41 1.54
CA GLY A 33 9.59 14.49 2.33
C GLY A 33 8.52 15.30 1.57
N LEU A 34 7.40 15.62 2.23
CA LEU A 34 6.31 16.42 1.66
C LEU A 34 6.78 17.85 1.43
N SER A 35 7.00 18.19 0.16
CA SER A 35 7.60 19.47 -0.17
C SER A 35 7.11 20.03 -1.50
N CYS A 36 7.09 21.35 -1.61
CA CYS A 36 6.75 22.01 -2.87
C CYS A 36 7.89 21.87 -3.90
N GLN A 37 7.59 22.14 -5.17
CA GLN A 37 8.55 22.05 -6.27
C GLN A 37 9.82 22.90 -6.06
N SER A 38 9.71 24.04 -5.38
CA SER A 38 10.88 24.86 -5.02
C SER A 38 11.80 24.14 -4.04
N CYS A 39 11.25 23.46 -3.04
CA CYS A 39 12.03 22.72 -2.06
C CYS A 39 12.58 21.40 -2.64
N LYS A 40 11.85 20.70 -3.52
CA LYS A 40 12.38 19.59 -4.35
C LYS A 40 13.66 20.02 -5.07
N LYS A 41 13.56 21.08 -5.89
CA LYS A 41 14.69 21.59 -6.69
C LYS A 41 15.83 22.09 -5.81
N PHE A 42 15.52 22.71 -4.68
CA PHE A 42 16.52 23.15 -3.71
C PHE A 42 17.30 21.95 -3.15
N PHE A 43 16.61 20.96 -2.59
CA PHE A 43 17.25 19.79 -1.98
C PHE A 43 18.16 19.07 -2.98
N ARG A 44 17.65 18.78 -4.19
CA ARG A 44 18.43 18.16 -5.28
C ARG A 44 19.71 18.90 -5.64
N ARG A 45 19.68 20.24 -5.70
CA ARG A 45 20.84 21.06 -6.11
C ARG A 45 21.88 21.26 -5.00
N ASN A 46 21.53 20.98 -3.76
CA ASN A 46 22.32 21.38 -2.59
C ASN A 46 22.81 20.17 -1.76
N VAL A 47 22.49 18.94 -2.15
CA VAL A 47 22.94 17.71 -1.46
C VAL A 47 24.47 17.64 -1.34
N ASP A 48 25.19 17.90 -2.43
CA ASP A 48 26.66 17.80 -2.41
C ASP A 48 27.33 19.05 -1.80
N LYS A 49 26.65 20.19 -1.89
CA LYS A 49 27.18 21.50 -1.46
C LYS A 49 26.82 21.84 -0.02
N ILE A 50 26.11 20.97 0.71
CA ILE A 50 25.63 21.29 2.05
C ILE A 50 26.76 21.62 3.03
N LYS A 51 27.92 20.96 2.88
CA LYS A 51 29.11 21.23 3.70
C LYS A 51 29.65 22.65 3.53
N GLU A 52 29.39 23.28 2.39
CA GLU A 52 29.79 24.66 2.09
C GLU A 52 28.86 25.70 2.73
N TYR A 53 27.65 25.30 3.13
CA TYR A 53 26.66 26.24 3.68
C TYR A 53 26.76 26.33 5.20
N LYS A 54 27.10 27.54 5.67
CA LYS A 54 27.03 27.95 7.07
C LYS A 54 25.86 28.90 7.30
N CYS A 55 25.19 28.75 8.44
CA CYS A 55 24.20 29.72 8.88
C CYS A 55 24.93 30.95 9.43
N GLN A 56 24.50 32.15 9.03
CA GLN A 56 25.04 33.42 9.52
C GLN A 56 24.35 33.93 10.80
N LYS A 57 23.47 33.10 11.38
CA LYS A 57 22.72 33.35 12.61
C LYS A 57 22.97 32.19 13.57
N ASN A 58 21.97 31.81 14.36
CA ASN A 58 22.04 30.76 15.39
C ASN A 58 21.62 29.35 14.90
N GLY A 59 21.61 29.09 13.59
CA GLY A 59 21.16 27.80 13.05
C GLY A 59 19.64 27.54 13.12
N LYS A 60 18.83 28.49 13.61
CA LYS A 60 17.37 28.34 13.81
C LYS A 60 16.54 29.30 12.94
N CYS A 61 17.00 29.60 11.72
CA CYS A 61 16.27 30.51 10.83
C CYS A 61 14.88 29.98 10.49
N LEU A 62 13.84 30.80 10.65
CA LEU A 62 12.47 30.46 10.24
C LEU A 62 12.37 30.34 8.71
N ILE A 63 11.95 29.18 8.23
CA ILE A 63 11.81 28.88 6.79
C ILE A 63 10.33 28.98 6.39
N THR A 64 10.00 29.98 5.58
CA THR A 64 8.66 30.20 5.00
C THR A 64 8.76 30.39 3.48
N LYS A 65 7.63 30.47 2.77
CA LYS A 65 7.61 30.78 1.33
C LYS A 65 8.40 32.05 0.99
N LEU A 66 8.35 33.05 1.87
CA LEU A 66 9.03 34.34 1.71
C LEU A 66 10.51 34.27 2.12
N THR A 67 10.83 33.57 3.22
CA THR A 67 12.18 33.57 3.83
C THR A 67 13.06 32.40 3.41
N ARG A 68 12.56 31.41 2.66
CA ARG A 68 13.30 30.20 2.25
C ARG A 68 14.55 30.44 1.38
N LYS A 69 14.81 31.67 0.93
CA LYS A 69 16.05 32.01 0.22
C LYS A 69 17.13 32.59 1.15
N SER A 70 16.76 33.03 2.35
CA SER A 70 17.62 33.80 3.25
C SER A 70 18.68 32.95 3.96
N CYS A 71 18.45 31.65 4.15
CA CYS A 71 19.44 30.75 4.76
C CYS A 71 19.38 29.37 4.11
N LYS A 72 20.39 29.03 3.29
CA LYS A 72 20.48 27.72 2.65
C LYS A 72 20.70 26.60 3.66
N ARG A 73 21.55 26.83 4.68
CA ARG A 73 21.86 25.84 5.71
C ARG A 73 20.61 25.38 6.46
N CYS A 74 19.91 26.30 7.14
CA CYS A 74 18.69 25.96 7.89
C CYS A 74 17.56 25.41 7.00
N ARG A 75 17.48 25.84 5.73
CA ARG A 75 16.50 25.26 4.80
C ARG A 75 16.82 23.80 4.48
N PHE A 76 18.09 23.47 4.29
CA PHE A 76 18.51 22.10 4.03
C PHE A 76 18.38 21.23 5.29
N ASP A 77 18.76 21.76 6.46
CA ASP A 77 18.52 21.08 7.75
C ASP A 77 17.03 20.73 7.90
N LYS A 78 16.12 21.67 7.53
CA LYS A 78 14.69 21.41 7.52
C LYS A 78 14.25 20.36 6.49
N CYS A 79 14.96 20.22 5.36
CA CYS A 79 14.71 19.14 4.40
C CYS A 79 15.00 17.78 5.05
N ILE A 80 16.14 17.65 5.73
CA ILE A 80 16.51 16.42 6.46
C ILE A 80 15.56 16.15 7.62
N GLU A 81 15.19 17.19 8.38
CA GLU A 81 14.25 17.09 9.52
C GLU A 81 12.89 16.51 9.10
N ILE A 82 12.40 16.85 7.91
CA ILE A 82 11.14 16.31 7.38
C ILE A 82 11.30 14.94 6.71
N GLY A 83 12.48 14.32 6.82
CA GLY A 83 12.78 13.00 6.29
C GLY A 83 13.19 12.96 4.82
N MET A 84 13.53 14.10 4.18
CA MET A 84 14.07 14.04 2.82
C MET A 84 15.43 13.35 2.84
N ARG A 85 15.62 12.31 2.02
CA ARG A 85 16.85 11.53 2.03
C ARG A 85 17.80 11.90 0.90
N MET A 86 19.06 12.08 1.28
CA MET A 86 20.13 12.47 0.36
C MET A 86 20.57 11.33 -0.55
N ASP A 87 20.44 10.07 -0.10
CA ASP A 87 20.74 8.86 -0.87
C ASP A 87 19.79 8.67 -2.07
N LEU A 88 18.65 9.37 -2.09
CA LEU A 88 17.73 9.42 -3.22
C LEU A 88 18.13 10.44 -4.29
N ILE A 89 19.25 11.15 -4.10
CA ILE A 89 19.81 12.13 -5.05
C ILE A 89 21.18 11.62 -5.52
N SER A 90 21.31 11.35 -6.82
CA SER A 90 22.58 10.93 -7.42
C SER A 90 23.66 12.04 -7.32
N LYS A 91 24.89 11.63 -7.00
CA LYS A 91 26.07 12.50 -6.78
C LYS A 91 26.68 13.13 -8.05
N THR A 92 26.21 12.78 -9.25
CA THR A 92 26.80 13.32 -10.49
C THR A 92 25.79 13.38 -11.64
N GLY A 93 24.49 13.49 -11.38
CA GLY A 93 23.50 13.51 -12.47
C GLY A 93 23.50 12.25 -13.37
N GLN A 94 24.26 11.22 -13.01
CA GLN A 94 24.22 9.86 -13.55
C GLN A 94 23.85 8.93 -12.40
N LEU A 95 22.75 8.22 -12.60
CA LEU A 95 21.95 7.52 -11.60
C LEU A 95 22.53 6.15 -11.19
N ASN A 96 23.85 6.07 -10.95
CA ASN A 96 24.48 4.77 -10.68
C ASN A 96 25.09 4.75 -9.27
N HIS A 97 24.72 3.70 -8.51
CA HIS A 97 25.41 3.09 -7.35
C HIS A 97 24.70 3.03 -5.98
N ILE A 98 23.45 3.46 -5.83
CA ILE A 98 22.58 2.96 -4.72
C ILE A 98 21.17 2.61 -5.23
N LEU A 99 20.80 3.12 -6.40
CA LEU A 99 19.67 2.65 -7.20
C LEU A 99 20.26 1.72 -8.29
N PRO A 100 19.61 0.59 -8.64
CA PRO A 100 19.97 -0.16 -9.84
C PRO A 100 20.05 0.81 -11.03
N ASN A 101 21.05 0.64 -11.92
CA ASN A 101 21.28 1.50 -13.08
C ASN A 101 19.96 1.94 -13.74
N THR A 102 19.67 3.24 -13.77
CA THR A 102 18.39 3.70 -14.35
C THR A 102 18.31 3.58 -15.86
N GLU A 103 19.43 3.32 -16.52
CA GLU A 103 19.45 2.92 -17.94
C GLU A 103 18.86 1.52 -18.17
N ASN A 104 18.69 0.72 -17.10
CA ASN A 104 18.07 -0.60 -17.13
C ASN A 104 16.60 -0.63 -16.68
N PHE A 105 15.98 0.49 -16.24
CA PHE A 105 14.55 0.53 -15.95
C PHE A 105 13.72 0.72 -17.23
N LYS A 106 13.89 -0.20 -18.20
CA LYS A 106 12.94 -0.36 -19.29
C LYS A 106 11.71 -1.05 -18.73
N THR A 107 10.70 -0.26 -18.38
CA THR A 107 9.36 -0.77 -18.15
C THR A 107 8.72 -1.09 -19.50
N ASN A 108 8.25 -2.33 -19.68
CA ASN A 108 7.42 -2.69 -20.84
C ASN A 108 6.01 -2.08 -20.73
N ASN A 109 5.63 -1.57 -19.55
CA ASN A 109 4.38 -0.87 -19.35
C ASN A 109 4.55 0.62 -19.72
N SER A 110 3.96 1.00 -20.85
CA SER A 110 4.01 2.37 -21.39
C SER A 110 3.36 3.40 -20.47
N ILE A 111 2.40 3.00 -19.64
CA ILE A 111 1.67 3.88 -18.71
C ILE A 111 2.62 4.48 -17.67
N ILE A 112 3.58 3.70 -17.18
CA ILE A 112 4.52 4.15 -16.14
C ILE A 112 5.85 4.69 -16.70
N SER A 113 5.98 4.82 -18.02
CA SER A 113 7.21 5.32 -18.66
C SER A 113 7.61 6.74 -18.22
N GLY A 114 6.63 7.56 -17.85
CA GLY A 114 6.83 8.93 -17.33
C GLY A 114 7.07 9.01 -15.82
N PHE A 115 7.15 7.89 -15.11
CA PHE A 115 7.38 7.88 -13.66
C PHE A 115 8.84 8.19 -13.34
N GLU A 116 9.07 8.84 -12.20
CA GLU A 116 10.41 9.14 -11.73
C GLU A 116 11.09 7.82 -11.30
N PRO A 117 12.43 7.70 -11.40
CA PRO A 117 13.12 6.44 -11.12
C PRO A 117 12.82 5.82 -9.74
N TYR A 118 12.66 6.66 -8.71
CA TYR A 118 12.33 6.19 -7.37
C TYR A 118 10.92 5.60 -7.27
N GLU A 119 9.97 6.11 -8.07
CA GLU A 119 8.60 5.62 -8.12
C GLU A 119 8.54 4.27 -8.82
N LEU A 120 9.28 4.14 -9.93
CA LEU A 120 9.46 2.87 -10.64
C LEU A 120 10.07 1.81 -9.72
N MET A 121 11.07 2.18 -8.92
CA MET A 121 11.66 1.25 -7.95
C MET A 121 10.66 0.80 -6.89
N MET A 122 9.85 1.71 -6.33
CA MET A 122 8.81 1.33 -5.37
C MET A 122 7.74 0.43 -6.01
N ILE A 123 7.34 0.71 -7.25
CA ILE A 123 6.40 -0.13 -8.00
C ILE A 123 7.00 -1.53 -8.20
N GLN A 124 8.24 -1.62 -8.67
CA GLN A 124 8.91 -2.90 -8.92
C GLN A 124 9.16 -3.70 -7.65
N GLU A 125 9.49 -3.03 -6.55
CA GLU A 125 9.64 -3.63 -5.23
C GLU A 125 8.33 -4.34 -4.81
N VAL A 126 7.19 -3.66 -4.97
CA VAL A 126 5.87 -4.24 -4.69
C VAL A 126 5.53 -5.36 -5.67
N GLN A 127 5.76 -5.19 -6.97
CA GLN A 127 5.47 -6.21 -7.99
C GLN A 127 6.31 -7.48 -7.79
N SER A 128 7.60 -7.32 -7.47
CA SER A 128 8.51 -8.41 -7.11
C SER A 128 8.04 -9.09 -5.82
N GLY A 129 7.61 -8.30 -4.83
CA GLY A 129 6.96 -8.83 -3.64
C GLY A 129 5.74 -9.67 -3.97
N MET A 130 4.88 -9.20 -4.87
CA MET A 130 3.62 -9.85 -5.23
C MET A 130 3.81 -11.09 -6.13
N SER A 131 4.97 -11.27 -6.74
CA SER A 131 5.22 -12.45 -7.57
C SER A 131 5.23 -13.76 -6.77
N VAL A 132 5.45 -13.70 -5.45
CA VAL A 132 5.41 -14.87 -4.54
C VAL A 132 4.01 -15.50 -4.46
N PHE A 133 2.97 -14.77 -4.81
CA PHE A 133 1.60 -15.29 -4.85
C PHE A 133 1.37 -16.15 -6.10
N GLY A 134 2.02 -15.81 -7.22
CA GLY A 134 1.89 -16.51 -8.50
C GLY A 134 0.54 -16.28 -9.19
N ASP A 135 0.30 -17.03 -10.27
CA ASP A 135 -1.02 -17.13 -10.90
C ASP A 135 -1.74 -18.38 -10.38
N GLU A 136 -2.39 -18.26 -9.23
CA GLU A 136 -3.11 -19.37 -8.61
C GLU A 136 -4.29 -19.86 -9.48
N ASN A 137 -4.77 -19.02 -10.42
CA ASN A 137 -5.83 -19.43 -11.34
C ASN A 137 -5.35 -20.39 -12.41
N SER A 138 -4.07 -20.36 -12.80
CA SER A 138 -3.49 -21.30 -13.78
C SER A 138 -3.18 -22.69 -13.21
N LEU A 139 -3.20 -22.85 -11.89
CA LEU A 139 -2.89 -24.11 -11.23
C LEU A 139 -4.06 -25.11 -11.30
N GLU A 140 -3.71 -26.40 -11.27
CA GLU A 140 -4.66 -27.52 -11.20
C GLU A 140 -5.53 -27.38 -9.93
N THR A 141 -6.84 -27.59 -10.07
CA THR A 141 -7.77 -27.60 -8.94
C THR A 141 -8.18 -29.04 -8.63
N ILE A 142 -7.77 -29.54 -7.46
CA ILE A 142 -7.95 -30.96 -7.09
C ILE A 142 -9.34 -31.29 -6.55
N GLY A 143 -10.17 -30.30 -6.27
CA GLY A 143 -11.52 -30.50 -5.73
C GLY A 143 -12.13 -29.23 -5.15
N ASN A 144 -13.30 -29.39 -4.53
CA ASN A 144 -13.91 -28.36 -3.69
C ASN A 144 -13.69 -28.74 -2.22
N ALA A 145 -13.59 -27.74 -1.34
CA ALA A 145 -13.57 -27.96 0.10
C ALA A 145 -14.94 -28.45 0.60
N GLU A 146 -14.92 -29.43 1.50
CA GLU A 146 -16.11 -30.02 2.12
C GLU A 146 -16.31 -29.49 3.56
N GLU A 147 -17.55 -29.39 4.03
CA GLU A 147 -17.88 -28.66 5.27
C GLU A 147 -17.14 -29.18 6.52
N ASP A 148 -16.84 -30.47 6.59
CA ASP A 148 -16.08 -31.12 7.67
C ASP A 148 -14.57 -30.82 7.62
N GLN A 149 -14.07 -30.18 6.56
CA GLN A 149 -12.66 -29.83 6.35
C GLN A 149 -12.30 -28.41 6.83
N LEU A 150 -13.17 -27.74 7.60
CA LEU A 150 -12.97 -26.36 8.05
C LEU A 150 -11.58 -26.11 8.64
N LEU A 151 -11.15 -26.94 9.61
CA LEU A 151 -9.84 -26.82 10.24
C LEU A 151 -8.68 -27.01 9.23
N GLN A 152 -8.81 -27.95 8.30
CA GLN A 152 -7.81 -28.18 7.27
C GLN A 152 -7.67 -26.97 6.35
N VAL A 153 -8.79 -26.42 5.86
CA VAL A 153 -8.85 -25.21 5.03
C VAL A 153 -8.24 -24.02 5.77
N VAL A 154 -8.57 -23.84 7.04
CA VAL A 154 -7.98 -22.79 7.88
C VAL A 154 -6.48 -22.99 8.01
N ASN A 155 -5.99 -24.21 8.25
CA ASN A 155 -4.55 -24.47 8.34
C ASN A 155 -3.82 -24.30 7.00
N LEU A 156 -4.47 -24.50 5.85
CA LEU A 156 -3.90 -24.16 4.54
C LEU A 156 -3.62 -22.67 4.37
N SER A 157 -4.33 -21.79 5.09
CA SER A 157 -4.03 -20.34 5.11
C SER A 157 -2.65 -20.02 5.72
N ALA A 158 -2.00 -20.98 6.39
CA ALA A 158 -0.62 -20.87 6.85
C ALA A 158 0.36 -20.71 5.66
N ILE A 159 0.04 -21.28 4.50
CA ILE A 159 0.81 -21.08 3.26
C ILE A 159 0.70 -19.62 2.83
N TYR A 160 -0.53 -19.11 2.85
CA TYR A 160 -0.81 -17.73 2.46
C TYR A 160 -0.09 -16.72 3.35
N ILE A 161 -0.10 -16.89 4.67
CA ILE A 161 0.61 -15.96 5.57
C ILE A 161 2.12 -15.96 5.37
N ARG A 162 2.73 -17.11 5.03
CA ARG A 162 4.16 -17.16 4.65
C ARG A 162 4.42 -16.37 3.37
N LYS A 163 3.54 -16.45 2.37
CA LYS A 163 3.59 -15.60 1.17
C LYS A 163 3.48 -14.11 1.53
N VAL A 164 2.56 -13.74 2.44
CA VAL A 164 2.41 -12.36 2.95
C VAL A 164 3.68 -11.87 3.65
N ILE A 165 4.30 -12.68 4.50
CA ILE A 165 5.57 -12.33 5.17
C ILE A 165 6.68 -12.09 4.15
N ASN A 166 6.78 -12.96 3.13
CA ASN A 166 7.77 -12.80 2.07
C ASN A 166 7.52 -11.54 1.23
N PHE A 167 6.26 -11.22 0.93
CA PHE A 167 5.88 -9.94 0.33
C PHE A 167 6.35 -8.76 1.20
N CYS A 168 6.03 -8.75 2.50
CA CYS A 168 6.43 -7.67 3.40
C CYS A 168 7.95 -7.51 3.46
N LYS A 169 8.71 -8.61 3.50
CA LYS A 169 10.19 -8.59 3.49
C LYS A 169 10.79 -8.03 2.20
N ASN A 170 10.08 -8.13 1.08
CA ASN A 170 10.50 -7.51 -0.18
C ASN A 170 10.26 -5.99 -0.19
N VAL A 171 9.38 -5.48 0.67
CA VAL A 171 9.11 -4.04 0.77
C VAL A 171 10.13 -3.38 1.71
N SER A 172 11.04 -2.58 1.15
CA SER A 172 12.15 -1.94 1.87
C SER A 172 11.66 -0.99 2.97
N ALA A 173 10.48 -0.39 2.80
CA ALA A 173 9.87 0.43 3.85
C ALA A 173 9.46 -0.40 5.07
N PHE A 174 8.99 -1.63 4.88
CA PHE A 174 8.62 -2.52 5.97
C PHE A 174 9.86 -3.02 6.71
N THR A 175 10.91 -3.45 5.99
CA THR A 175 12.14 -3.98 6.61
C THR A 175 12.95 -2.93 7.39
N ARG A 176 12.65 -1.63 7.20
CA ARG A 176 13.23 -0.53 7.98
C ARG A 176 12.54 -0.28 9.34
N LEU A 177 11.36 -0.83 9.55
CA LEU A 177 10.68 -0.78 10.86
C LEU A 177 11.46 -1.59 11.90
N SER A 178 11.29 -1.27 13.18
CA SER A 178 11.79 -2.14 14.26
C SER A 178 11.12 -3.52 14.18
N GLN A 179 11.74 -4.56 14.76
CA GLN A 179 11.11 -5.89 14.77
C GLN A 179 9.73 -5.87 15.45
N ASP A 180 9.59 -5.11 16.54
CA ASP A 180 8.31 -4.93 17.23
C ASP A 180 7.26 -4.29 16.32
N ASP A 181 7.62 -3.21 15.61
CA ASP A 181 6.72 -2.54 14.66
C ASP A 181 6.39 -3.44 13.46
N GLN A 182 7.34 -4.25 12.97
CA GLN A 182 7.09 -5.21 11.90
C GLN A 182 6.04 -6.25 12.30
N ILE A 183 6.09 -6.74 13.54
CA ILE A 183 5.11 -7.69 14.08
C ILE A 183 3.73 -7.02 14.19
N ILE A 184 3.66 -5.81 14.75
CA ILE A 184 2.40 -5.05 14.88
C ILE A 184 1.77 -4.82 13.51
N VAL A 185 2.57 -4.33 12.56
CA VAL A 185 2.11 -4.07 11.18
C VAL A 185 1.65 -5.37 10.54
N LEU A 186 2.41 -6.46 10.64
CA LEU A 186 2.07 -7.75 10.03
C LEU A 186 0.76 -8.33 10.59
N LYS A 187 0.59 -8.35 11.92
CA LYS A 187 -0.63 -8.85 12.59
C LYS A 187 -1.86 -8.04 12.19
N SER A 188 -1.71 -6.72 12.12
CA SER A 188 -2.78 -5.83 11.68
C SER A 188 -3.04 -5.95 10.17
N PHE A 189 -2.01 -6.14 9.35
CA PHE A 189 -2.10 -6.19 7.90
C PHE A 189 -2.73 -7.49 7.38
N TYR A 190 -2.41 -8.63 7.98
CA TYR A 190 -2.76 -9.96 7.46
C TYR A 190 -4.27 -10.17 7.18
N PRO A 191 -5.20 -9.83 8.09
CA PRO A 191 -6.64 -9.95 7.80
C PRO A 191 -7.11 -9.03 6.66
N HIS A 192 -6.49 -7.85 6.53
CA HIS A 192 -6.85 -6.86 5.53
C HIS A 192 -6.37 -7.24 4.13
N ILE A 193 -5.11 -7.71 3.99
CA ILE A 193 -4.64 -8.24 2.70
C ILE A 193 -5.42 -9.50 2.30
N SER A 194 -5.78 -10.36 3.26
CA SER A 194 -6.58 -11.55 2.99
C SER A 194 -7.92 -11.19 2.36
N ALA A 195 -8.62 -10.16 2.87
CA ALA A 195 -9.86 -9.67 2.28
C ALA A 195 -9.67 -9.14 0.85
N VAL A 196 -8.67 -8.28 0.63
CA VAL A 196 -8.39 -7.67 -0.70
C VAL A 196 -7.96 -8.73 -1.72
N TYR A 197 -7.10 -9.66 -1.31
CA TYR A 197 -6.59 -10.71 -2.17
C TYR A 197 -7.67 -11.73 -2.50
N ALA A 198 -8.44 -12.20 -1.50
CA ALA A 198 -9.58 -13.08 -1.72
C ALA A 198 -10.59 -12.45 -2.69
N ALA A 199 -10.88 -11.16 -2.54
CA ALA A 199 -11.71 -10.41 -3.50
C ALA A 199 -11.11 -10.42 -4.92
N HIS A 200 -9.79 -10.22 -5.05
CA HIS A 200 -9.10 -10.24 -6.34
C HIS A 200 -9.14 -11.62 -7.04
N ILE A 201 -9.12 -12.72 -6.29
CA ILE A 201 -9.18 -14.08 -6.86
C ILE A 201 -10.59 -14.68 -6.86
N TYR A 202 -11.58 -13.97 -6.32
CA TYR A 202 -12.97 -14.43 -6.23
C TYR A 202 -13.59 -14.71 -7.60
N CYS A 203 -14.12 -15.90 -7.80
CA CYS A 203 -14.85 -16.30 -8.98
C CYS A 203 -16.35 -16.07 -8.76
N VAL A 204 -16.93 -15.08 -9.46
CA VAL A 204 -18.35 -14.73 -9.33
C VAL A 204 -19.25 -15.87 -9.81
N GLU A 205 -18.90 -16.52 -10.91
CA GLU A 205 -19.70 -17.60 -11.52
C GLU A 205 -19.80 -18.84 -10.63
N ARG A 206 -18.72 -19.16 -9.91
CA ARG A 206 -18.65 -20.32 -9.02
C ARG A 206 -18.84 -19.96 -7.54
N ASP A 207 -19.06 -18.68 -7.24
CA ASP A 207 -19.24 -18.12 -5.90
C ASP A 207 -18.23 -18.66 -4.88
N GLY A 208 -16.95 -18.38 -5.11
CA GLY A 208 -15.86 -18.88 -4.28
C GLY A 208 -14.49 -18.47 -4.79
N PHE A 209 -13.44 -18.99 -4.20
CA PHE A 209 -12.07 -18.71 -4.62
C PHE A 209 -11.16 -19.94 -4.47
N LYS A 210 -10.05 -19.94 -5.20
CA LYS A 210 -9.00 -20.95 -5.06
C LYS A 210 -8.12 -20.63 -3.86
N ILE A 211 -7.69 -21.65 -3.12
CA ILE A 211 -6.61 -21.56 -2.13
C ILE A 211 -5.54 -22.59 -2.46
N MET A 212 -4.34 -22.41 -1.93
CA MET A 212 -3.27 -23.41 -2.06
C MET A 212 -3.66 -24.70 -1.34
N ALA A 213 -3.53 -25.84 -2.01
CA ALA A 213 -3.86 -27.15 -1.45
C ALA A 213 -2.68 -27.84 -0.77
N ASN A 214 -1.45 -27.38 -0.99
CA ASN A 214 -0.23 -27.99 -0.47
C ASN A 214 0.95 -27.00 -0.38
N GLU A 215 2.01 -27.40 0.33
CA GLU A 215 3.25 -26.62 0.50
C GLU A 215 4.08 -26.52 -0.78
N SER A 216 3.93 -27.46 -1.72
CA SER A 216 4.63 -27.44 -3.02
C SER A 216 4.17 -26.30 -3.93
N ASN A 217 3.06 -25.66 -3.58
CA ASN A 217 2.45 -24.56 -4.32
C ASN A 217 2.09 -24.88 -5.78
N ASP A 218 1.78 -26.13 -6.09
CA ASP A 218 1.47 -26.59 -7.46
C ASP A 218 -0.02 -26.92 -7.68
N LYS A 219 -0.79 -27.04 -6.58
CA LYS A 219 -2.21 -27.43 -6.60
C LYS A 219 -3.08 -26.49 -5.79
N THR A 220 -4.33 -26.40 -6.20
CA THR A 220 -5.35 -25.55 -5.56
C THR A 220 -6.58 -26.34 -5.14
N LEU A 221 -7.24 -25.86 -4.08
CA LEU A 221 -8.54 -26.31 -3.63
C LEU A 221 -9.55 -25.18 -3.84
N PHE A 222 -10.75 -25.47 -4.33
CA PHE A 222 -11.78 -24.45 -4.50
C PHE A 222 -12.66 -24.35 -3.25
N VAL A 223 -12.73 -23.17 -2.64
CA VAL A 223 -13.58 -22.91 -1.47
C VAL A 223 -14.77 -22.08 -1.92
N LYS A 224 -15.97 -22.66 -1.85
CA LYS A 224 -17.24 -21.95 -2.10
C LYS A 224 -17.56 -21.02 -0.93
N MET A 225 -18.27 -19.93 -1.17
CA MET A 225 -18.69 -19.04 -0.07
C MET A 225 -19.60 -19.73 0.94
N ASP A 226 -20.48 -20.62 0.48
CA ASP A 226 -21.38 -21.38 1.36
C ASP A 226 -20.66 -22.38 2.26
N PHE A 227 -19.36 -22.66 2.02
CA PHE A 227 -18.51 -23.39 2.97
C PHE A 227 -18.48 -22.72 4.35
N TYR A 228 -18.65 -21.39 4.37
CA TYR A 228 -18.61 -20.57 5.57
C TYR A 228 -20.02 -20.30 6.16
N LYS A 229 -21.08 -20.96 5.67
CA LYS A 229 -22.48 -20.65 6.00
C LYS A 229 -22.84 -20.83 7.48
N GLU A 230 -22.13 -21.73 8.17
CA GLU A 230 -22.35 -22.05 9.58
C GLU A 230 -21.64 -21.07 10.53
N PHE A 231 -20.96 -20.05 9.98
CA PHE A 231 -20.36 -18.98 10.79
C PHE A 231 -21.42 -18.21 11.57
N ARG A 232 -21.06 -17.81 12.79
CA ARG A 232 -21.96 -17.08 13.70
C ARG A 232 -22.52 -15.81 13.07
N ASP A 233 -21.70 -15.06 12.34
CA ASP A 233 -22.15 -13.87 11.62
C ASP A 233 -22.71 -14.22 10.24
N LYS A 234 -24.04 -14.35 10.16
CA LYS A 234 -24.75 -14.64 8.91
C LYS A 234 -24.65 -13.51 7.87
N ASN A 235 -24.25 -12.30 8.25
CA ASN A 235 -24.09 -11.16 7.33
C ASN A 235 -22.71 -11.11 6.69
N SER A 236 -21.76 -11.90 7.17
CA SER A 236 -20.38 -11.93 6.68
C SER A 236 -20.27 -12.28 5.19
N ILE A 237 -20.93 -13.35 4.76
CA ILE A 237 -20.88 -13.84 3.38
C ILE A 237 -21.46 -12.79 2.40
N PRO A 238 -22.70 -12.27 2.58
CA PRO A 238 -23.22 -11.22 1.70
C PRO A 238 -22.33 -9.97 1.67
N THR A 239 -21.75 -9.59 2.81
CA THR A 239 -20.85 -8.44 2.92
C THR A 239 -19.58 -8.65 2.09
N PHE A 240 -18.94 -9.81 2.22
CA PHE A 240 -17.77 -10.15 1.42
C PHE A 240 -18.11 -10.25 -0.07
N ARG A 241 -19.22 -10.89 -0.47
CA ARG A 241 -19.66 -10.98 -1.87
C ARG A 241 -19.80 -9.58 -2.50
N ARG A 242 -20.45 -8.64 -1.79
CA ARG A 242 -20.59 -7.24 -2.25
C ARG A 242 -19.25 -6.54 -2.37
N PHE A 243 -18.38 -6.68 -1.37
CA PHE A 243 -17.04 -6.10 -1.37
C PHE A 243 -16.21 -6.64 -2.54
N ALA A 244 -16.18 -7.96 -2.72
CA ALA A 244 -15.43 -8.62 -3.78
C ALA A 244 -15.90 -8.19 -5.17
N HIS A 245 -17.21 -8.15 -5.40
CA HIS A 245 -17.79 -7.68 -6.65
C HIS A 245 -17.45 -6.21 -6.94
N SER A 246 -17.61 -5.34 -5.93
CA SER A 246 -17.34 -3.90 -6.07
C SER A 246 -15.87 -3.63 -6.35
N LEU A 247 -14.98 -4.26 -5.58
CA LEU A 247 -13.54 -4.10 -5.75
C LEU A 247 -13.06 -4.63 -7.10
N ARG A 248 -13.52 -5.82 -7.52
CA ARG A 248 -13.19 -6.36 -8.85
C ARG A 248 -13.69 -5.49 -9.99
N THR A 249 -14.89 -4.92 -9.86
CA THR A 249 -15.43 -4.01 -10.88
C THR A 249 -14.53 -2.80 -11.07
N GLU A 250 -13.96 -2.28 -9.98
CA GLU A 250 -13.07 -1.12 -10.06
C GLU A 250 -11.62 -1.48 -10.47
N ILE A 251 -11.05 -2.59 -9.98
CA ILE A 251 -9.67 -2.99 -10.32
C ILE A 251 -9.58 -3.63 -11.72
N GLY A 252 -10.56 -4.44 -12.10
CA GLY A 252 -10.50 -5.31 -13.27
C GLY A 252 -9.34 -6.31 -13.20
N ASN A 253 -8.69 -6.54 -14.34
CA ASN A 253 -7.49 -7.40 -14.46
C ASN A 253 -6.18 -6.60 -14.32
N ASP A 254 -6.22 -5.36 -13.87
CA ASP A 254 -5.03 -4.54 -13.71
C ASP A 254 -4.29 -4.89 -12.42
N ILE A 255 -3.27 -5.73 -12.56
CA ILE A 255 -2.46 -6.18 -11.43
C ILE A 255 -1.71 -5.04 -10.74
N LEU A 256 -1.38 -3.94 -11.44
CA LEU A 256 -0.65 -2.84 -10.83
C LEU A 256 -1.57 -2.01 -9.92
N ILE A 257 -2.86 -1.86 -10.26
CA ILE A 257 -3.84 -1.28 -9.34
C ILE A 257 -3.93 -2.12 -8.07
N ARG A 258 -4.07 -3.45 -8.20
CA ARG A 258 -4.10 -4.38 -7.06
C ARG A 258 -2.84 -4.25 -6.19
N ASP A 259 -1.67 -4.30 -6.81
CA ASP A 259 -0.38 -4.27 -6.12
C ASP A 259 -0.21 -2.96 -5.32
N LEU A 260 -0.56 -1.83 -5.93
CA LEU A 260 -0.53 -0.53 -5.26
C LEU A 260 -1.58 -0.41 -4.16
N ILE A 261 -2.74 -1.06 -4.28
CA ILE A 261 -3.73 -1.14 -3.18
C ILE A 261 -3.16 -1.96 -2.02
N ILE A 262 -2.55 -3.12 -2.28
CA ILE A 262 -1.97 -3.97 -1.24
C ILE A 262 -0.85 -3.22 -0.51
N ALA A 263 0.01 -2.48 -1.22
CA ALA A 263 1.03 -1.64 -0.61
C ALA A 263 0.44 -0.48 0.21
N GLN A 264 -0.68 0.12 -0.21
CA GLN A 264 -1.40 1.11 0.62
C GLN A 264 -1.94 0.48 1.90
N VAL A 265 -2.49 -0.74 1.81
CA VAL A 265 -3.05 -1.51 2.93
C VAL A 265 -1.95 -1.89 3.92
N LEU A 266 -0.75 -2.25 3.46
CA LEU A 266 0.42 -2.56 4.29
C LEU A 266 0.84 -1.40 5.20
N PHE A 267 0.65 -0.16 4.75
CA PHE A 267 1.01 1.03 5.51
C PHE A 267 -0.21 1.80 6.01
N ARG A 268 -1.39 1.16 6.13
CA ARG A 268 -2.53 1.81 6.80
C ARG A 268 -2.16 2.24 8.22
N LYS A 269 -3.04 3.01 8.86
CA LYS A 269 -2.80 3.39 10.25
C LYS A 269 -2.76 2.12 11.11
N HIS A 270 -1.62 1.88 11.76
CA HIS A 270 -1.44 0.79 12.72
C HIS A 270 -1.32 1.38 14.13
N GLU A 271 -2.10 0.84 15.06
CA GLU A 271 -2.07 1.24 16.46
C GLU A 271 -0.81 0.70 17.15
N ASN A 272 -0.36 1.39 18.20
CA ASN A 272 0.78 0.98 19.05
C ASN A 272 2.14 0.90 18.35
N THR A 273 2.29 1.47 17.15
CA THR A 273 3.59 1.56 16.47
C THR A 273 4.45 2.71 17.00
N SER A 274 5.76 2.50 17.05
CA SER A 274 6.72 3.51 17.52
C SER A 274 6.94 4.65 16.52
N CYS A 275 6.63 4.41 15.23
CA CYS A 275 6.91 5.34 14.14
C CYS A 275 5.69 5.66 13.24
N PRO A 276 4.56 6.14 13.80
CA PRO A 276 3.31 6.35 13.06
C PRO A 276 3.43 7.32 11.88
N GLU A 277 4.33 8.31 11.96
CA GLU A 277 4.58 9.25 10.86
C GLU A 277 5.31 8.62 9.68
N PHE A 278 6.18 7.63 9.91
CA PHE A 278 6.85 6.89 8.85
C PHE A 278 5.88 5.96 8.13
N ILE A 279 5.00 5.29 8.86
CA ILE A 279 3.91 4.47 8.29
C ILE A 279 2.97 5.36 7.46
N ARG A 280 2.48 6.46 8.04
CA ARG A 280 1.62 7.44 7.36
C ARG A 280 2.28 8.01 6.11
N TYR A 281 3.60 8.22 6.14
CA TYR A 281 4.35 8.66 4.97
C TYR A 281 4.27 7.62 3.84
N ASN A 282 4.59 6.35 4.11
CA ASN A 282 4.60 5.30 3.08
C ASN A 282 3.19 5.05 2.54
N HIS A 283 2.16 5.10 3.39
CA HIS A 283 0.75 5.06 2.96
C HIS A 283 0.46 6.09 1.87
N LEU A 284 0.77 7.36 2.14
CA LEU A 284 0.48 8.46 1.21
C LEU A 284 1.29 8.37 -0.08
N VAL A 285 2.49 7.78 -0.03
CA VAL A 285 3.29 7.51 -1.23
C VAL A 285 2.57 6.51 -2.13
N TYR A 286 2.12 5.37 -1.61
CA TYR A 286 1.41 4.39 -2.43
C TYR A 286 0.03 4.89 -2.88
N CYS A 287 -0.65 5.72 -2.09
CA CYS A 287 -1.85 6.45 -2.54
C CYS A 287 -1.57 7.34 -3.74
N HIS A 288 -0.46 8.10 -3.69
CA HIS A 288 -0.04 8.97 -4.78
C HIS A 288 0.32 8.16 -6.03
N LEU A 289 1.07 7.06 -5.88
CA LEU A 289 1.43 6.18 -6.99
C LEU A 289 0.19 5.61 -7.68
N LEU A 290 -0.81 5.17 -6.91
CA LEU A 290 -2.07 4.67 -7.48
C LEU A 290 -2.81 5.76 -8.24
N LEU A 291 -3.01 6.94 -7.65
CA LEU A 291 -3.70 8.04 -8.32
C LEU A 291 -2.98 8.45 -9.60
N ARG A 292 -1.65 8.58 -9.54
CA ARG A 292 -0.83 8.93 -10.72
C ARG A 292 -0.94 7.86 -11.80
N TYR A 293 -0.91 6.58 -11.43
CA TYR A 293 -1.08 5.48 -12.38
C TYR A 293 -2.44 5.55 -13.08
N LEU A 294 -3.52 5.81 -12.33
CA LEU A 294 -4.85 6.00 -12.90
C LEU A 294 -4.88 7.21 -13.84
N GLN A 295 -4.27 8.33 -13.48
CA GLN A 295 -4.22 9.53 -14.32
C GLN A 295 -3.52 9.26 -15.66
N GLU A 296 -2.38 8.58 -15.64
CA GLU A 296 -1.66 8.21 -16.86
C GLU A 296 -2.43 7.15 -17.69
N LYS A 297 -3.07 6.19 -17.02
CA LYS A 297 -3.82 5.11 -17.66
C LYS A 297 -5.04 5.64 -18.41
N TYR A 298 -5.81 6.53 -17.79
CA TYR A 298 -7.06 7.05 -18.37
C TYR A 298 -6.85 8.29 -19.24
N ARG A 299 -5.75 9.03 -19.06
CA ARG A 299 -5.50 10.34 -19.70
C ARG A 299 -6.63 11.35 -19.49
N ASP A 300 -7.43 11.13 -18.46
CA ASP A 300 -8.53 11.95 -17.99
C ASP A 300 -8.40 12.06 -16.47
N HIS A 301 -8.07 13.26 -16.00
CA HIS A 301 -7.85 13.51 -14.58
C HIS A 301 -9.14 13.38 -13.74
N GLU A 302 -10.30 13.73 -14.29
CA GLU A 302 -11.57 13.65 -13.58
C GLU A 302 -12.01 12.19 -13.43
N GLN A 303 -11.91 11.42 -14.52
CA GLN A 303 -12.22 9.99 -14.49
C GLN A 303 -11.27 9.22 -13.55
N ALA A 304 -9.97 9.52 -13.60
CA ALA A 304 -8.98 8.90 -12.72
C ALA A 304 -9.24 9.20 -11.23
N GLU A 305 -9.58 10.44 -10.90
CA GLU A 305 -9.91 10.85 -9.54
C GLU A 305 -11.20 10.17 -9.05
N LEU A 306 -12.24 10.13 -9.89
CA LEU A 306 -13.49 9.42 -9.56
C LEU A 306 -13.22 7.94 -9.28
N LYS A 307 -12.40 7.29 -10.12
CA LYS A 307 -12.04 5.89 -9.95
C LYS A 307 -11.23 5.67 -8.66
N TYR A 308 -10.26 6.53 -8.39
CA TYR A 308 -9.51 6.50 -7.14
C TYR A 308 -10.43 6.62 -5.91
N GLN A 309 -11.35 7.58 -5.92
CA GLN A 309 -12.31 7.78 -4.82
C GLN A 309 -13.21 6.56 -4.60
N LYS A 310 -13.71 5.94 -5.66
CA LYS A 310 -14.51 4.71 -5.55
C LYS A 310 -13.71 3.56 -4.94
N ILE A 311 -12.47 3.34 -5.40
CA ILE A 311 -11.59 2.33 -4.80
C ILE A 311 -11.38 2.63 -3.32
N MET A 312 -11.02 3.86 -2.95
CA MET A 312 -10.80 4.23 -1.54
C MET A 312 -12.07 4.03 -0.69
N GLN A 313 -13.25 4.33 -1.23
CA GLN A 313 -14.52 4.09 -0.56
C GLN A 313 -14.75 2.60 -0.31
N ILE A 314 -14.54 1.74 -1.30
CA ILE A 314 -14.68 0.29 -1.16
C ILE A 314 -13.71 -0.26 -0.10
N LEU A 315 -12.48 0.24 -0.04
CA LEU A 315 -11.48 -0.20 0.95
C LEU A 315 -11.86 0.16 2.40
N THR A 316 -12.85 1.04 2.62
CA THR A 316 -13.40 1.28 3.97
C THR A 316 -14.26 0.12 4.48
N GLU A 317 -14.82 -0.71 3.59
CA GLU A 317 -15.57 -1.93 3.96
C GLU A 317 -14.67 -3.10 4.36
N MET A 318 -13.34 -2.93 4.31
CA MET A 318 -12.39 -3.98 4.69
C MET A 318 -12.41 -4.30 6.19
N ASP A 319 -12.55 -3.30 7.05
CA ASP A 319 -12.38 -3.48 8.50
C ASP A 319 -13.44 -4.44 9.07
N PRO A 320 -14.74 -4.33 8.73
CA PRO A 320 -15.74 -5.33 9.12
C PRO A 320 -15.44 -6.74 8.60
N ILE A 321 -14.94 -6.87 7.37
CA ILE A 321 -14.61 -8.18 6.79
C ILE A 321 -13.42 -8.82 7.52
N SER A 322 -12.40 -8.02 7.81
CA SER A 322 -11.24 -8.43 8.58
C SER A 322 -11.60 -8.83 10.02
N GLU A 323 -12.61 -8.19 10.61
CA GLU A 323 -13.19 -8.57 11.90
C GLU A 323 -13.81 -9.96 11.86
N VAL A 324 -14.69 -10.23 10.88
CA VAL A 324 -15.29 -11.55 10.69
C VAL A 324 -14.21 -12.63 10.55
N ILE A 325 -13.19 -12.38 9.72
CA ILE A 325 -12.09 -13.32 9.53
C ILE A 325 -11.43 -13.60 10.89
N ARG A 326 -11.18 -12.59 11.71
CA ARG A 326 -10.57 -12.78 13.03
C ARG A 326 -11.47 -13.61 13.97
N GLU A 327 -12.76 -13.30 14.02
CA GLU A 327 -13.72 -14.00 14.86
C GLU A 327 -13.82 -15.50 14.51
N LEU A 328 -13.68 -15.86 13.23
CA LEU A 328 -13.54 -17.25 12.80
C LEU A 328 -12.38 -17.97 13.51
N TYR A 329 -11.17 -17.39 13.50
CA TYR A 329 -10.01 -17.99 14.16
C TYR A 329 -10.15 -18.02 15.70
N ILE A 330 -10.85 -17.06 16.30
CA ILE A 330 -11.01 -16.96 17.75
C ILE A 330 -12.06 -17.94 18.29
N ASN A 331 -13.22 -18.03 17.63
CA ASN A 331 -14.42 -18.65 18.20
C ASN A 331 -14.79 -20.00 17.58
N ASP A 332 -14.48 -20.20 16.30
CA ASP A 332 -15.01 -21.31 15.52
C ASP A 332 -13.96 -22.40 15.24
N ILE A 333 -12.71 -22.18 15.63
CA ILE A 333 -11.58 -23.11 15.43
C ILE A 333 -10.97 -23.53 16.76
N ASP A 334 -10.69 -24.84 16.92
CA ASP A 334 -9.92 -25.35 18.04
C ASP A 334 -8.46 -24.85 17.95
N LYS A 335 -8.11 -23.91 18.84
CA LYS A 335 -6.81 -23.23 18.89
C LYS A 335 -5.66 -24.22 19.09
N CYS A 336 -5.89 -25.35 19.76
CA CYS A 336 -4.88 -26.37 20.00
C CYS A 336 -4.46 -27.11 18.71
N GLN A 337 -5.29 -27.04 17.65
CA GLN A 337 -5.06 -27.71 16.37
C GLN A 337 -4.70 -26.72 15.25
N LEU A 338 -4.65 -25.43 15.57
CA LEU A 338 -4.28 -24.38 14.63
C LEU A 338 -2.75 -24.36 14.42
N SER A 339 -2.31 -24.11 13.20
CA SER A 339 -0.88 -23.94 12.93
C SER A 339 -0.29 -22.81 13.77
N HIS A 340 0.93 -23.00 14.29
CA HIS A 340 1.58 -22.05 15.20
C HIS A 340 1.63 -20.62 14.65
N ILE A 341 1.92 -20.46 13.35
CA ILE A 341 2.03 -19.15 12.71
C ILE A 341 0.70 -18.40 12.68
N LEU A 342 -0.42 -19.11 12.47
CA LEU A 342 -1.76 -18.51 12.49
C LEU A 342 -2.14 -18.16 13.92
N ALA A 343 -1.87 -19.04 14.88
CA ALA A 343 -2.11 -18.79 16.29
C ALA A 343 -1.36 -17.54 16.80
N GLU A 344 -0.08 -17.40 16.43
CA GLU A 344 0.74 -16.23 16.78
C GLU A 344 0.17 -14.94 16.18
N ILE A 345 -0.26 -14.98 14.92
CA ILE A 345 -0.76 -13.80 14.21
C ILE A 345 -2.08 -13.29 14.77
N TYR A 346 -2.95 -14.20 15.21
CA TYR A 346 -4.21 -13.88 15.85
C TYR A 346 -4.13 -13.76 17.38
N ASN A 347 -2.92 -13.81 17.96
CA ASN A 347 -2.68 -13.74 19.42
C ASN A 347 -3.49 -14.79 20.21
N LEU A 348 -3.48 -16.03 19.74
CA LEU A 348 -4.22 -17.15 20.32
C LEU A 348 -3.37 -18.05 21.24
N ILE A 349 -2.06 -17.81 21.28
CA ILE A 349 -1.07 -18.54 22.08
C ILE A 349 -0.12 -17.57 22.80
#